data_AF-A0A4U6BF86-F1
#
_entry.id   AF-A0A4U6BF86-F1
#
_cell.length_a   1.000
_cell.length_b   1.000
_cell.length_c   1.000
_cell.angle_alpha   90.00
_cell.angle_beta   90.00
_cell.angle_gamma   90.00
#
_symmetry.space_group_name_H-M   'P 1'
#
loop_
_entity.id
_entity.type
_entity.pdbx_description
1 polymer ?
#
loop_
_entity_poly.entity_id
_entity_poly.type
_entity_poly.pdbx_seq_one_letter_code
_entity_poly.pdbx_strand_id
1 'polypeptide(L)'
;MIDEYGPYVQMGTLAEQMATRFQMDANLELESHLSHYMDEVEVNIAADRFDHVGFMNKIRGRLTMTLATAAEPRRREFLHAIVVALQERIDRHSLDAAVDGI
;
A
#
# COMPACT_ATOMS: atom_id res chain seq x y z
N MET A 1 -11.33 19.03 -10.32
CA MET A 1 -9.98 19.63 -10.37
C MET A 1 -9.09 18.81 -9.46
N ILE A 2 -8.03 18.21 -10.02
CA ILE A 2 -6.84 17.71 -9.34
C ILE A 2 -7.06 16.56 -8.32
N ASP A 3 -7.51 15.39 -8.78
CA ASP A 3 -7.24 14.11 -8.08
C ASP A 3 -5.83 13.57 -8.43
N GLU A 4 -5.09 14.27 -9.30
CA GLU A 4 -3.76 13.85 -9.79
C GLU A 4 -2.64 13.88 -8.74
N TYR A 5 -2.87 14.45 -7.56
CA TYR A 5 -1.84 14.59 -6.51
C TYR A 5 -2.34 14.21 -5.10
N GLY A 6 -3.45 13.48 -4.99
CA GLY A 6 -3.96 13.03 -3.69
C GLY A 6 -2.98 12.11 -2.95
N PRO A 7 -3.06 12.01 -1.61
CA PRO A 7 -2.18 11.14 -0.81
C PRO A 7 -2.09 9.70 -1.35
N TYR A 8 -3.18 9.14 -1.88
CA TYR A 8 -3.20 7.78 -2.43
C TYR A 8 -2.32 7.64 -3.69
N VAL A 9 -2.21 8.70 -4.50
CA VAL A 9 -1.34 8.72 -5.70
C VAL A 9 0.12 8.70 -5.27
N GLN A 10 0.46 9.46 -4.24
CA GLN A 10 1.81 9.51 -3.67
C GLN A 10 2.21 8.15 -3.11
N MET A 11 1.34 7.51 -2.32
CA MET A 11 1.60 6.18 -1.77
C MET A 11 1.69 5.09 -2.84
N GLY A 12 0.84 5.14 -3.87
CA GLY A 12 0.96 4.23 -5.00
C GLY A 12 2.29 4.38 -5.75
N THR A 13 2.77 5.62 -5.90
CA THR A 13 4.07 5.89 -6.53
C THR A 13 5.23 5.45 -5.64
N LEU A 14 5.15 5.66 -4.33
CA LEU A 14 6.15 5.20 -3.37
C LEU A 14 6.28 3.68 -3.39
N ALA A 15 5.16 2.95 -3.35
CA ALA A 15 5.15 1.49 -3.45
C ALA A 15 5.85 0.99 -4.71
N GLU A 16 5.57 1.60 -5.86
CA GLU A 16 6.19 1.25 -7.14
C GLU A 16 7.70 1.51 -7.15
N GLN A 17 8.13 2.65 -6.60
CA GLN A 17 9.56 2.97 -6.45
C GLN A 17 10.26 1.99 -5.51
N MET A 18 9.64 1.64 -4.39
CA MET A 18 10.18 0.66 -3.44
C MET A 18 10.23 -0.74 -4.05
N ALA A 19 9.25 -1.13 -4.86
CA ALA A 19 9.26 -2.39 -5.60
C ALA A 19 10.42 -2.45 -6.61
N THR A 20 10.69 -1.34 -7.31
CA THR A 20 11.85 -1.23 -8.19
C THR A 20 13.17 -1.33 -7.42
N ARG A 21 13.28 -0.69 -6.25
CA ARG A 21 14.47 -0.81 -5.39
C ARG A 21 14.67 -2.24 -4.90
N PHE A 22 13.61 -2.89 -4.43
CA PHE A 22 13.65 -4.29 -3.97
C PHE A 22 14.03 -5.29 -5.07
N GLN A 23 13.66 -4.97 -6.32
CA GLN A 23 14.11 -5.74 -7.48
C GLN A 23 15.62 -5.55 -7.73
N MET A 24 16.13 -4.32 -7.63
CA MET A 24 17.51 -3.98 -7.98
C MET A 24 18.53 -4.39 -6.91
N ASP A 25 18.17 -4.31 -5.63
CA ASP A 25 19.05 -4.64 -4.52
C ASP A 25 18.64 -5.97 -3.87
N ALA A 26 19.44 -6.99 -4.12
CA ALA A 26 19.18 -8.33 -3.62
C ALA A 26 19.34 -8.45 -2.08
N ASN A 27 20.04 -7.52 -1.45
CA ASN A 27 20.29 -7.50 0.00
C ASN A 27 19.12 -6.91 0.79
N LEU A 28 18.15 -6.27 0.12
CA LEU A 28 16.96 -5.80 0.80
C LEU A 28 16.12 -7.00 1.25
N GLU A 29 15.80 -7.03 2.53
CA GLU A 29 14.92 -8.02 3.14
C GLU A 29 13.46 -7.62 2.93
N LEU A 30 12.63 -8.59 2.54
CA LEU A 30 11.22 -8.36 2.22
C LEU A 30 10.47 -7.74 3.40
N GLU A 31 10.61 -8.32 4.59
CA GLU A 31 9.87 -7.91 5.78
C GLU A 31 10.21 -6.48 6.22
N SER A 32 11.50 -6.14 6.31
CA SER A 32 11.93 -4.79 6.69
C SER A 32 11.49 -3.75 5.65
N HIS A 33 11.57 -4.09 4.36
CA HIS A 33 11.18 -3.18 3.28
C HIS A 33 9.67 -2.99 3.21
N LEU A 34 8.89 -4.04 3.52
CA LEU A 34 7.44 -4.00 3.62
C LEU A 34 7.00 -3.18 4.83
N SER A 35 7.61 -3.41 5.99
CA SER A 35 7.33 -2.67 7.22
C SER A 35 7.52 -1.18 7.00
N HIS A 36 8.65 -0.79 6.38
CA HIS A 36 8.90 0.61 6.08
C HIS A 36 7.82 1.23 5.20
N TYR A 37 7.37 0.53 4.16
CA TYR A 37 6.28 1.02 3.33
C TYR A 37 4.96 1.17 4.12
N MET A 38 4.61 0.19 4.96
CA MET A 38 3.39 0.23 5.75
C MET A 38 3.43 1.35 6.79
N ASP A 39 4.58 1.65 7.40
CA ASP A 39 4.73 2.78 8.33
C ASP A 39 4.38 4.12 7.65
N GLU A 40 4.80 4.32 6.40
CA GLU A 40 4.46 5.52 5.62
C GLU A 40 2.96 5.60 5.29
N VAL A 41 2.30 4.45 5.06
CA VAL A 41 0.83 4.37 4.90
C VAL A 41 0.13 4.80 6.18
N GLU A 42 0.60 4.34 7.34
CA GLU A 42 0.03 4.67 8.65
C GLU A 42 0.19 6.16 8.99
N VAL A 43 1.33 6.78 8.65
CA VAL A 43 1.54 8.22 8.82
C VAL A 43 0.50 9.02 8.00
N ASN A 44 0.20 8.58 6.78
CA ASN A 44 -0.81 9.23 5.93
C ASN A 44 -2.23 9.03 6.47
N ILE A 45 -2.55 7.82 6.95
CA ILE A 45 -3.83 7.51 7.60
C ILE A 45 -4.04 8.40 8.83
N ALA A 46 -3.01 8.55 9.68
CA ALA A 46 -3.09 9.38 10.88
C ALA A 46 -3.22 10.88 10.57
N ALA A 47 -2.71 11.33 9.42
CA ALA A 47 -2.76 12.72 8.99
C ALA A 47 -4.09 13.11 8.32
N ASP A 48 -4.81 12.16 7.71
CA ASP A 48 -6.04 12.42 6.96
C ASP A 48 -7.30 12.06 7.77
N ARG A 49 -8.30 12.94 7.74
CA ARG A 49 -9.54 12.81 8.53
C ARG A 49 -10.68 12.10 7.80
N PHE A 50 -10.58 11.88 6.48
CA PHE A 50 -11.73 11.40 5.73
C PHE A 50 -11.37 10.19 4.84
N ASP A 51 -11.85 9.02 5.28
CA ASP A 51 -11.89 7.73 4.58
C ASP A 51 -10.55 6.96 4.41
N HIS A 52 -10.06 6.41 5.53
CA HIS A 52 -8.88 5.52 5.57
C HIS A 52 -9.08 4.26 4.71
N VAL A 53 -10.28 3.69 4.71
CA VAL A 53 -10.60 2.47 3.95
C VAL A 53 -10.58 2.76 2.45
N GLY A 54 -11.22 3.84 2.01
CA GLY A 54 -11.18 4.27 0.61
C GLY A 54 -9.77 4.64 0.14
N PHE A 55 -8.99 5.31 0.98
CA PHE A 55 -7.58 5.59 0.73
C PHE A 55 -6.78 4.31 0.47
N MET A 56 -6.83 3.34 1.39
CA MET A 56 -6.11 2.06 1.23
C MET A 56 -6.62 1.27 0.02
N ASN A 57 -7.93 1.27 -0.25
CA ASN A 57 -8.51 0.59 -1.41
C ASN A 57 -8.01 1.17 -2.74
N LYS A 58 -7.88 2.49 -2.86
CA LYS A 58 -7.32 3.15 -4.05
C LYS A 58 -5.87 2.72 -4.29
N ILE A 59 -5.05 2.68 -3.25
CA ILE A 59 -3.66 2.22 -3.32
C ILE A 59 -3.63 0.75 -3.76
N ARG A 60 -4.35 -0.12 -3.05
CA ARG A 60 -4.41 -1.56 -3.33
C ARG A 60 -4.84 -1.83 -4.78
N GLY A 61 -5.87 -1.15 -5.26
CA GLY A 61 -6.37 -1.29 -6.63
C GLY A 61 -5.29 -0.99 -7.68
N ARG A 62 -4.56 0.13 -7.52
CA ARG A 62 -3.43 0.47 -8.41
C ARG A 62 -2.35 -0.62 -8.37
N LEU A 63 -1.94 -1.05 -7.18
CA LEU A 63 -0.84 -2.01 -7.03
C LEU A 63 -1.20 -3.40 -7.56
N THR A 64 -2.46 -3.82 -7.46
CA THR A 64 -2.96 -5.05 -8.11
C THR A 64 -2.82 -4.97 -9.63
N MET A 65 -3.13 -3.83 -10.25
CA MET A 65 -2.92 -3.63 -11.69
C MET A 65 -1.44 -3.67 -12.06
N THR A 66 -0.59 -2.99 -11.29
CA THR A 66 0.86 -3.00 -11.49
C THR A 66 1.42 -4.42 -11.36
N LEU A 67 1.00 -5.17 -10.33
CA LEU A 67 1.39 -6.57 -10.12
C LEU A 67 1.00 -7.47 -11.29
N ALA A 68 -0.19 -7.28 -11.87
CA ALA A 68 -0.63 -8.06 -13.03
C ALA A 68 0.30 -7.91 -14.24
N THR A 69 0.93 -6.73 -14.40
CA THR A 69 1.85 -6.43 -15.51
C THR A 69 3.32 -6.67 -15.21
N ALA A 70 3.71 -6.84 -13.93
CA ALA A 70 5.11 -7.00 -13.54
C ALA A 70 5.63 -8.39 -13.94
N ALA A 71 6.73 -8.47 -14.70
CA ALA A 71 7.36 -9.74 -15.06
C ALA A 71 8.36 -10.24 -14.00
N GLU A 72 9.00 -9.31 -13.28
CA GLU A 72 10.15 -9.60 -12.43
C GLU A 72 9.76 -10.25 -11.10
N PRO A 73 10.28 -11.45 -10.74
CA PRO A 73 9.84 -12.20 -9.56
C PRO A 73 9.94 -11.41 -8.25
N ARG A 74 11.09 -10.77 -7.97
CA ARG A 74 11.27 -9.96 -6.75
C ARG A 74 10.33 -8.77 -6.69
N ARG A 75 10.12 -8.09 -7.83
CA ARG A 75 9.17 -6.97 -7.91
C ARG A 75 7.74 -7.44 -7.61
N ARG A 76 7.36 -8.60 -8.17
CA ARG A 76 6.04 -9.22 -7.94
C ARG A 76 5.87 -9.63 -6.48
N GLU A 77 6.89 -10.23 -5.88
CA GLU A 77 6.90 -10.63 -4.46
C GLU A 77 6.61 -9.44 -3.55
N PHE A 78 7.32 -8.34 -3.74
CA PHE A 78 7.12 -7.13 -2.95
C PHE A 78 5.74 -6.50 -3.16
N LEU A 79 5.30 -6.36 -4.41
CA LEU A 79 3.98 -5.81 -4.74
C LEU A 79 2.84 -6.68 -4.16
N HIS A 80 2.99 -8.01 -4.23
CA HIS A 80 2.03 -8.94 -3.65
C HIS A 80 1.96 -8.80 -2.13
N ALA A 81 3.11 -8.72 -1.46
CA ALA A 81 3.18 -8.54 -0.02
C ALA A 81 2.47 -7.24 0.44
N ILE A 82 2.66 -6.14 -0.29
CA ILE A 82 1.93 -4.88 -0.03
C ILE A 82 0.42 -5.06 -0.21
N VAL A 83 -0.03 -5.69 -1.30
CA VAL A 83 -1.46 -5.90 -1.56
C VAL A 83 -2.13 -6.70 -0.44
N VAL A 84 -1.45 -7.75 0.05
CA VAL A 84 -1.92 -8.56 1.19
C VAL A 84 -1.98 -7.72 2.47
N ALA A 85 -0.89 -7.01 2.82
CA ALA A 85 -0.84 -6.19 4.02
C ALA A 85 -1.92 -5.09 4.03
N LEU A 86 -2.15 -4.44 2.89
CA LEU A 86 -3.24 -3.46 2.74
C LEU A 86 -4.62 -4.10 2.90
N GLN A 87 -4.84 -5.30 2.37
CA GLN A 87 -6.11 -6.02 2.55
C GLN A 87 -6.37 -6.34 4.02
N GLU A 88 -5.38 -6.91 4.72
CA GLU A 88 -5.50 -7.22 6.15
C GLU A 88 -5.78 -5.97 6.98
N ARG A 89 -5.17 -4.84 6.62
CA ARG A 89 -5.40 -3.56 7.29
C ARG A 89 -6.79 -3.01 7.03
N ILE A 90 -7.26 -3.05 5.78
CA ILE A 90 -8.63 -2.67 5.39
C ILE A 90 -9.67 -3.48 6.17
N ASP A 91 -9.46 -4.80 6.29
CA ASP A 91 -10.38 -5.68 6.99
C ASP A 91 -10.45 -5.33 8.48
N ARG A 92 -9.31 -5.00 9.10
CA ARG A 92 -9.25 -4.53 10.50
C ARG A 92 -9.99 -3.21 10.69
N HIS A 93 -9.72 -2.20 9.86
CA HIS A 93 -10.40 -0.90 9.97
C HIS A 93 -11.91 -1.00 9.71
N SER A 94 -12.33 -1.89 8.81
CA SER A 94 -13.76 -2.13 8.54
C SER A 94 -14.45 -2.81 9.73
N LEU A 95 -13.75 -3.71 10.42
CA LEU A 95 -14.25 -4.34 11.64
C LEU A 95 -14.36 -3.34 12.79
N ASP A 96 -13.32 -2.53 13.03
CA ASP A 96 -13.31 -1.52 14.09
C ASP A 96 -14.46 -0.52 13.90
N ALA A 97 -14.67 -0.05 12.67
CA ALA A 97 -15.80 0.83 12.33
C ALA A 97 -17.18 0.18 12.55
N ALA A 98 -17.29 -1.13 12.39
CA ALA A 98 -18.53 -1.86 12.65
C ALA A 98 -18.79 -2.06 14.15
N VAL A 99 -17.74 -2.14 14.98
CA VAL A 99 -17.83 -2.29 16.44
C VAL A 99 -18.14 -0.96 17.13
N ASP A 100 -17.55 0.15 16.67
CA ASP A 100 -17.79 1.50 17.23
C ASP A 100 -19.19 2.06 16.91
N GLY A 101 -19.92 1.43 15.98
CA GLY A 101 -21.28 1.82 15.58
C GLY A 101 -22.43 1.17 16.37
N ILE A 102 -22.13 0.37 17.41
CA ILE A 102 -23.12 -0.36 18.24
C ILE A 102 -23.27 0.28 19.62
#